data_AF-A0A150N9Z4-F1
#
_entry.id   AF-A0A150N9Z4-F1
#
_cell.length_a   1.000
_cell.length_b   1.000
_cell.length_c   1.000
_cell.angle_alpha   90.00
_cell.angle_beta   90.00
_cell.angle_gamma   90.00
#
_symmetry.space_group_name_H-M   'P 1'
#
loop_
_entity.id
_entity.type
_entity.pdbx_description
1 polymer ?
#
loop_
_entity_poly.entity_id
_entity_poly.type
_entity_poly.pdbx_seq_one_letter_code
_entity_poly.pdbx_strand_id
1 'polypeptide(L)'
;MDAETGEVYAVEAGKNEEAIGRVLAPVSGSVQYVVSDLAPAMKKAIQGGCLEAKHVVDYFHVIQLFTEALDRCRQSFGKGNKKHGHVRYVCR
;
A
#
# COMPACT_ATOMS: atom_id res chain seq x y z
N MET A 1 7.32 -8.76 -12.28
CA MET A 1 8.30 -9.80 -11.95
C MET A 1 7.69 -11.10 -12.43
N ASP A 2 8.42 -11.86 -13.23
CA ASP A 2 8.02 -13.21 -13.57
C ASP A 2 8.03 -14.05 -12.28
N ALA A 3 6.94 -14.77 -12.01
CA ALA A 3 6.78 -15.49 -10.74
C ALA A 3 7.61 -16.79 -10.70
N GLU A 4 8.02 -17.32 -11.85
CA GLU A 4 8.80 -18.55 -11.96
C GLU A 4 10.30 -18.25 -12.01
N THR A 5 10.72 -17.26 -12.79
CA THR A 5 12.13 -16.90 -12.98
C THR A 5 12.61 -15.81 -12.03
N GLY A 6 11.69 -15.02 -11.48
CA GLY A 6 12.00 -13.86 -10.66
C GLY A 6 12.50 -12.66 -11.46
N GLU A 7 12.44 -12.69 -12.78
CA GLU A 7 12.93 -11.59 -13.62
C GLU A 7 12.02 -10.37 -13.59
N VAL A 8 12.62 -9.19 -13.54
CA VAL A 8 11.89 -7.92 -13.58
C VAL A 8 11.73 -7.48 -15.03
N TYR A 9 10.48 -7.37 -15.51
CA TYR A 9 10.17 -7.02 -16.89
C TYR A 9 10.59 -5.60 -17.28
N ALA A 10 10.39 -4.63 -16.40
CA ALA A 10 10.71 -3.24 -16.66
C ALA A 10 10.88 -2.47 -15.35
N VAL A 11 11.76 -1.48 -15.38
CA VAL A 11 12.02 -0.55 -14.27
C VAL A 11 12.07 0.85 -14.87
N GLU A 12 11.30 1.76 -14.28
CA GLU A 12 11.28 3.18 -14.65
C GLU A 12 11.59 4.05 -13.44
N ALA A 13 12.16 5.22 -13.69
CA ALA A 13 12.36 6.23 -12.66
C ALA A 13 11.05 6.98 -12.39
N GLY A 14 10.73 7.15 -11.10
CA GLY A 14 9.54 7.87 -10.67
C GLY A 14 8.37 6.96 -10.33
N LYS A 15 7.32 7.58 -9.76
CA LYS A 15 6.11 6.89 -9.27
C LYS A 15 4.83 7.56 -9.78
N ASN A 16 4.94 8.40 -10.81
CA ASN A 16 3.81 9.09 -11.40
C ASN A 16 3.12 8.19 -12.44
N GLU A 17 1.91 8.59 -12.83
CA GLU A 17 1.08 7.86 -13.79
C GLU A 17 1.81 7.60 -15.11
N GLU A 18 2.56 8.58 -15.61
CA GLU A 18 3.30 8.50 -16.87
C GLU A 18 4.41 7.44 -16.83
N ALA A 19 5.21 7.42 -15.75
CA ALA A 19 6.27 6.45 -15.57
C ALA A 19 5.71 5.02 -15.46
N ILE A 20 4.61 4.85 -14.70
CA ILE A 20 3.94 3.56 -14.58
C ILE A 20 3.35 3.14 -15.94
N GLY A 21 2.74 4.08 -16.68
CA GLY A 21 2.21 3.82 -18.01
C GLY A 21 3.27 3.31 -18.99
N ARG A 22 4.49 3.87 -18.95
CA ARG A 22 5.62 3.37 -19.77
C ARG A 22 6.01 1.93 -19.42
N VAL A 23 5.99 1.56 -18.14
CA VAL A 23 6.25 0.18 -17.68
C VAL A 23 5.16 -0.79 -18.15
N LEU A 24 3.89 -0.35 -18.19
CA LEU A 24 2.76 -1.20 -18.56
C LEU A 24 2.56 -1.31 -20.08
N ALA A 25 3.03 -0.35 -20.87
CA ALA A 25 2.80 -0.29 -22.32
C ALA A 25 3.18 -1.58 -23.09
N PRO A 26 4.28 -2.30 -22.77
CA PRO A 26 4.63 -3.54 -23.48
C PRO A 26 3.68 -4.71 -23.23
N VAL A 27 2.90 -4.68 -22.14
CA VAL A 27 2.07 -5.81 -21.67
C VAL A 27 0.57 -5.49 -21.65
N SER A 28 0.19 -4.25 -21.97
CA SER A 28 -1.17 -3.74 -21.86
C SER A 28 -2.24 -4.56 -22.58
N GLY A 29 -1.90 -5.14 -23.74
CA GLY A 29 -2.84 -5.91 -24.57
C GLY A 29 -2.95 -7.40 -24.22
N SER A 30 -2.08 -7.93 -23.35
CA SER A 30 -2.01 -9.36 -23.06
C SER A 30 -2.37 -9.73 -21.62
N VAL A 31 -2.52 -8.74 -20.74
CA VAL A 31 -2.72 -8.94 -19.31
C VAL A 31 -4.20 -8.98 -18.96
N GLN A 32 -4.64 -10.03 -18.26
CA GLN A 32 -6.01 -10.15 -17.75
C GLN A 32 -6.19 -9.59 -16.34
N TYR A 33 -5.13 -9.60 -15.53
CA TYR A 33 -5.16 -9.15 -14.14
C TYR A 33 -3.93 -8.33 -13.83
N VAL A 34 -4.12 -7.19 -13.18
CA VAL A 34 -3.02 -6.41 -12.62
C VAL A 34 -3.21 -6.37 -11.12
N VAL A 35 -2.22 -6.86 -10.37
CA VAL A 35 -2.18 -6.78 -8.92
C VAL A 35 -1.25 -5.64 -8.55
N SER A 36 -1.74 -4.63 -7.81
CA SER A 36 -0.91 -3.51 -7.35
C SER A 36 -1.28 -3.03 -5.96
N ASP A 37 -0.43 -2.16 -5.40
CA ASP A 37 -0.77 -1.37 -4.23
C ASP A 37 -1.99 -0.45 -4.46
N LEU A 38 -2.41 0.23 -3.39
CA LEU A 38 -3.54 1.15 -3.36
C LEU A 38 -3.17 2.57 -3.87
N ALA A 39 -2.01 2.76 -4.52
CA ALA A 39 -1.58 4.08 -4.96
C ALA A 39 -2.51 4.62 -6.06
N PRO A 40 -2.99 5.88 -5.95
CA PRO A 40 -3.83 6.47 -6.98
C PRO A 40 -3.18 6.49 -8.37
N ALA A 41 -1.86 6.66 -8.44
CA ALA A 41 -1.11 6.66 -9.68
C ALA A 41 -1.14 5.28 -10.38
N MET A 42 -1.04 4.18 -9.62
CA MET A 42 -1.18 2.83 -10.16
C MET A 42 -2.57 2.62 -10.76
N LYS A 43 -3.62 2.96 -10.01
CA LYS A 43 -5.00 2.84 -10.48
C LYS A 43 -5.22 3.58 -11.80
N LYS A 44 -4.77 4.84 -11.90
CA LYS A 44 -4.93 5.63 -13.12
C LYS A 44 -4.13 5.07 -14.29
N ALA A 45 -2.89 4.69 -14.07
CA ALA A 45 -2.04 4.12 -15.12
C ALA A 45 -2.58 2.79 -15.66
N ILE A 46 -3.13 1.94 -14.77
CA ILE A 46 -3.77 0.67 -15.18
C ILE A 46 -5.06 0.96 -15.96
N GLN A 47 -5.89 1.90 -15.50
CA GLN A 47 -7.11 2.29 -16.22
C GLN A 47 -6.81 2.92 -17.59
N GLY A 48 -5.70 3.65 -17.74
CA GLY A 48 -5.30 4.25 -19.00
C GLY A 48 -4.56 3.29 -19.94
N GLY A 49 -3.81 2.33 -19.40
CA GLY A 49 -2.97 1.43 -20.18
C GLY A 49 -3.56 0.04 -20.41
N CYS A 50 -4.16 -0.58 -19.40
CA CYS A 50 -4.63 -1.97 -19.43
C CYS A 50 -6.16 -2.02 -19.30
N LEU A 51 -6.86 -1.48 -20.30
CA LEU A 51 -8.32 -1.26 -20.27
C LEU A 51 -9.14 -2.53 -19.97
N GLU A 52 -8.71 -3.66 -20.52
CA GLU A 52 -9.40 -4.96 -20.38
C GLU A 52 -8.95 -5.74 -19.13
N ALA A 53 -7.88 -5.30 -18.47
CA ALA A 53 -7.33 -5.99 -17.32
C ALA A 53 -8.13 -5.66 -16.05
N LYS A 54 -8.45 -6.69 -15.26
CA LYS A 54 -9.04 -6.50 -13.94
C LYS A 54 -7.97 -6.04 -12.96
N HIS A 55 -8.15 -4.84 -12.42
CA HIS A 55 -7.31 -4.32 -11.35
C HIS A 55 -7.68 -4.96 -10.00
N VAL A 56 -6.72 -5.61 -9.35
CA VAL A 56 -6.84 -6.26 -8.05
C VAL A 56 -5.84 -5.62 -7.08
N VAL A 57 -6.25 -5.45 -5.82
CA VAL A 57 -5.38 -4.90 -4.79
C VAL A 57 -4.49 -5.99 -4.22
N ASP A 58 -3.20 -5.69 -4.08
CA ASP A 58 -2.23 -6.56 -3.44
C ASP A 58 -2.57 -6.80 -1.96
N TYR A 59 -2.69 -8.08 -1.61
CA TYR A 59 -2.99 -8.53 -0.26
C TYR A 59 -1.95 -8.08 0.77
N PHE A 60 -0.67 -8.01 0.41
CA PHE A 60 0.39 -7.55 1.31
C PHE A 60 0.14 -6.11 1.75
N HIS A 61 -0.18 -5.22 0.81
CA HIS A 61 -0.46 -3.81 1.10
C HIS A 61 -1.77 -3.61 1.86
N VAL A 62 -2.77 -4.47 1.64
CA VAL A 62 -4.01 -4.46 2.45
C VAL A 62 -3.71 -4.83 3.90
N ILE A 63 -2.96 -5.92 4.14
CA ILE A 63 -2.56 -6.30 5.50
C ILE A 63 -1.74 -5.18 6.15
N GLN A 64 -0.76 -4.65 5.43
CA GLN A 64 0.11 -3.58 5.93
C GLN A 64 -0.71 -2.36 6.36
N LEU A 65 -1.68 -1.92 5.53
CA LEU A 65 -2.55 -0.79 5.85
C LEU A 65 -3.30 -0.99 7.18
N PHE A 66 -3.89 -2.17 7.36
CA PHE A 66 -4.64 -2.49 8.58
C PHE A 66 -3.74 -2.64 9.80
N THR A 67 -2.60 -3.32 9.67
CA THR A 67 -1.63 -3.47 10.76
C THR A 67 -1.11 -2.12 11.23
N GLU A 68 -0.71 -1.24 10.30
CA GLU A 68 -0.27 0.12 10.64
C GLU A 68 -1.38 0.96 11.30
N ALA A 69 -2.63 0.81 10.85
CA ALA A 69 -3.76 1.49 11.47
C ALA A 69 -4.00 1.01 12.90
N LEU A 70 -3.93 -0.30 13.15
CA LEU A 70 -4.05 -0.88 14.48
C LEU A 70 -2.93 -0.42 15.40
N ASP A 71 -1.69 -0.35 14.90
CA ASP A 71 -0.55 0.14 15.67
C ASP A 71 -0.70 1.62 16.05
N ARG A 72 -1.19 2.46 15.14
CA ARG A 72 -1.52 3.87 15.45
C ARG A 72 -2.58 3.95 16.55
N CYS A 73 -3.62 3.12 16.50
CA CYS A 73 -4.62 3.03 17.55
C CYS A 73 -4.00 2.59 18.90
N ARG A 74 -3.17 1.55 18.91
CA ARG A 74 -2.49 1.11 20.15
C ARG A 74 -1.65 2.22 20.75
N GLN A 75 -0.94 2.99 19.92
CA GLN A 75 -0.13 4.12 20.37
C GLN A 75 -0.98 5.28 20.91
N SER A 76 -2.15 5.56 20.32
CA SER A 76 -3.04 6.62 20.79
C SER A 76 -3.74 6.23 22.10
N PHE A 77 -4.24 4.99 22.23
CA PHE A 77 -4.86 4.48 23.45
C PHE A 77 -3.84 4.23 24.58
N GLY A 78 -2.62 3.79 24.26
CA GLY A 78 -1.55 3.55 25.23
C GLY A 78 -1.01 4.82 25.91
N LYS A 79 -1.22 6.00 25.30
CA LYS A 79 -0.86 7.31 25.88
C LYS A 79 -1.95 7.91 26.78
N GLY A 80 -3.19 7.42 26.70
CA GLY A 80 -4.34 8.00 27.40
C GLY A 80 -4.49 7.64 28.89
N ASN A 81 -3.92 6.52 29.35
CA ASN A 81 -4.25 5.95 30.67
C ASN A 81 -3.07 5.79 31.64
N LYS A 82 -1.98 6.54 31.47
CA LYS A 82 -0.94 6.67 32.51
C LYS A 82 -0.95 8.06 33.15
N LYS A 83 -2.12 8.53 33.60
CA LYS A 83 -2.15 9.52 34.68
C LYS A 83 -2.01 8.75 35.99
N HIS A 84 -0.77 8.53 36.42
CA HIS A 84 -0.53 8.20 37.81
C HIS A 84 -0.97 9.44 38.61
N GLY A 85 -2.18 9.40 39.16
CA GLY A 85 -2.63 10.45 40.06
C GLY A 85 -1.60 10.55 41.17
N HIS A 86 -1.03 11.74 41.36
CA HIS A 86 -0.06 11.96 42.43
C HIS A 86 -0.83 11.95 43.75
N VAL A 87 -1.09 10.75 44.29
CA VAL A 87 -1.71 10.57 45.59
C VAL A 87 -0.67 11.00 46.63
N ARG A 88 -0.74 12.26 47.06
CA ARG A 88 -0.03 12.72 48.26
C ARG A 88 -0.84 12.25 49.46
N TYR A 89 -0.36 11.21 50.13
CA TYR A 89 -0.85 10.86 51.47
C TYR A 89 -0.42 11.96 52.44
N VAL A 90 -1.38 12.68 53.01
CA VAL A 90 -1.16 13.54 54.18
C VAL A 90 -1.53 12.69 55.40
N CYS A 91 -0.53 12.21 56.14
CA CYS A 91 -0.74 11.66 57.47
C CYS A 91 -1.13 12.80 58.41
N ARG A 92 -2.19 12.59 59.19
CA ARG A 92 -2.74 13.52 60.18
C ARG A 92 -2.16 13.23 61.56
#